data_AF-A0A419HZI2-F1
#
_entry.id   AF-A0A419HZI2-F1
#
_cell.length_a   1.000
_cell.length_b   1.000
_cell.length_c   1.000
_cell.angle_alpha   90.00
_cell.angle_beta   90.00
_cell.angle_gamma   90.00
#
_symmetry.space_group_name_H-M   'P 1'
#
loop_
_entity.id
_entity.type
_entity.pdbx_description
1 polymer ?
#
loop_
_entity_poly.entity_id
_entity_poly.type
_entity_poly.pdbx_seq_one_letter_code
_entity_poly.pdbx_strand_id
1 'polypeptide(L)'
;MSEHDELVVSIQRTGHETEPWSGHIATGVLVRPGMVLVQSPVQRVLDLVAGEDIEVLITAGTPSTDRPVERIAAKQLSEFHWNGNQVGGLAVMLERDSSYPPRAVKLEAGVLFAAVRSAKGDVWGGAQSLGLISARQSETPSVELFRAIAKVEKDQPRLSTAILQQRPKPKSEVTPLSICEWVPWC
;
A
#
# COMPACT_ATOMS: atom_id res chain seq x y z
N MET A 1 -21.02 5.44 17.21
CA MET A 1 -20.77 5.44 15.77
C MET A 1 -19.26 5.45 15.59
N SER A 2 -18.60 4.53 14.92
CA SER A 2 -18.94 3.27 14.24
C SER A 2 -17.69 3.01 13.38
N GLU A 3 -17.31 1.75 13.22
CA GLU A 3 -16.38 1.29 12.16
C GLU A 3 -15.02 2.00 12.12
N HIS A 4 -13.99 1.25 12.51
CA HIS A 4 -12.61 1.50 12.13
C HIS A 4 -12.55 2.16 10.74
N ASP A 5 -12.08 3.41 10.67
CA ASP A 5 -12.06 4.11 9.39
C ASP A 5 -11.24 3.31 8.39
N GLU A 6 -11.86 3.05 7.26
CA GLU A 6 -11.29 2.34 6.14
C GLU A 6 -10.02 3.06 5.69
N LEU A 7 -8.87 2.39 5.64
CA LEU A 7 -7.65 3.02 5.11
C LEU A 7 -7.68 2.98 3.59
N VAL A 8 -7.35 4.11 2.99
CA VAL A 8 -7.08 4.26 1.57
C VAL A 8 -5.57 4.26 1.40
N VAL A 9 -5.07 3.30 0.61
CA VAL A 9 -3.64 3.16 0.32
C VAL A 9 -3.47 3.14 -1.19
N SER A 10 -2.74 4.13 -1.69
CA SER A 10 -2.53 4.36 -3.13
C SER A 10 -1.04 4.41 -3.41
N ILE A 11 -0.58 3.53 -4.31
CA ILE A 11 0.79 3.60 -4.85
C ILE A 11 0.81 4.64 -5.96
N GLN A 12 1.74 5.58 -5.88
CA GLN A 12 1.79 6.74 -6.77
C GLN A 12 3.19 7.02 -7.31
N ARG A 13 3.25 7.61 -8.50
CA ARG A 13 4.44 8.31 -8.97
C ARG A 13 4.63 9.57 -8.14
N THR A 14 5.88 9.86 -7.78
CA THR A 14 6.26 11.07 -7.05
C THR A 14 5.96 12.33 -7.88
N GLY A 15 5.66 13.45 -7.25
CA GLY A 15 5.45 14.75 -7.90
C GLY A 15 4.02 15.03 -8.39
N HIS A 16 3.06 14.23 -7.94
CA HIS A 16 1.63 14.37 -8.27
C HIS A 16 0.80 14.90 -7.09
N GLU A 17 1.37 15.72 -6.21
CA GLU A 17 0.72 16.19 -4.98
C GLU A 17 -0.53 17.04 -5.28
N THR A 18 -0.47 17.85 -6.35
CA THR A 18 -1.60 18.70 -6.78
C THR A 18 -2.67 17.93 -7.53
N GLU A 19 -2.31 16.80 -8.15
CA GLU A 19 -3.22 15.95 -8.93
C GLU A 19 -3.02 14.46 -8.61
N PRO A 20 -3.35 13.98 -7.40
CA PRO A 20 -2.97 12.64 -6.96
C PRO A 20 -3.58 11.52 -7.81
N TRP A 21 -4.72 11.78 -8.47
CA TRP A 21 -5.35 10.82 -9.37
C TRP A 21 -4.52 10.51 -10.62
N SER A 22 -3.71 11.46 -11.11
CA SER A 22 -2.88 11.25 -12.31
C SER A 22 -1.60 10.47 -11.99
N GLY A 23 -1.17 10.50 -10.73
CA GLY A 23 -0.04 9.72 -10.22
C GLY A 23 -0.39 8.30 -9.78
N HIS A 24 -1.67 7.95 -9.64
CA HIS A 24 -2.09 6.63 -9.14
C HIS A 24 -1.70 5.48 -10.08
N ILE A 25 -1.03 4.47 -9.52
CA ILE A 25 -0.60 3.26 -10.23
C ILE A 25 -1.44 2.06 -9.82
N ALA A 26 -1.63 1.87 -8.51
CA ALA A 26 -2.34 0.73 -7.97
C ALA A 26 -2.85 0.98 -6.55
N THR A 27 -3.92 0.27 -6.17
CA THR A 27 -4.41 0.22 -4.79
C THR A 27 -3.61 -0.80 -4.00
N GLY A 28 -3.25 -0.43 -2.78
CA GLY A 28 -2.58 -1.33 -1.84
C GLY A 28 -3.36 -1.53 -0.54
N VAL A 29 -2.77 -2.34 0.34
CA VAL A 29 -3.23 -2.56 1.71
C VAL A 29 -2.04 -2.43 2.65
N LEU A 30 -2.19 -1.62 3.70
CA LEU A 30 -1.19 -1.52 4.77
C LEU A 30 -1.29 -2.75 5.68
N VAL A 31 -0.25 -3.58 5.64
CA VAL A 31 -0.22 -4.89 6.31
C VAL A 31 0.76 -4.93 7.49
N ARG A 32 1.75 -4.04 7.49
CA ARG A 32 2.63 -3.71 8.62
C ARG A 32 2.88 -2.20 8.60
N PRO A 33 3.34 -1.57 9.70
CA PRO A 33 3.53 -0.12 9.73
C PRO A 33 4.39 0.42 8.56
N GLY A 34 5.44 -0.31 8.18
CA GLY A 34 6.33 0.05 7.06
C GLY A 34 6.13 -0.75 5.77
N MET A 35 4.99 -1.39 5.57
CA MET A 35 4.80 -2.31 4.43
C MET A 35 3.39 -2.28 3.84
N VAL A 36 3.33 -2.20 2.51
CA VAL A 36 2.08 -2.27 1.74
C VAL A 36 2.12 -3.43 0.77
N LEU A 37 1.00 -4.15 0.63
CA LEU A 37 0.79 -5.11 -0.45
C LEU A 37 -0.06 -4.54 -1.55
N VAL A 38 0.26 -4.90 -2.78
CA VAL A 38 -0.46 -4.53 -3.99
C VAL A 38 -0.82 -5.81 -4.74
N GLN A 39 -2.11 -6.02 -4.97
CA GLN A 39 -2.59 -7.06 -5.86
C GLN A 39 -3.06 -6.40 -7.15
N SER A 40 -2.10 -6.19 -8.04
CA SER A 40 -2.30 -5.82 -9.44
C SER A 40 -1.36 -6.72 -10.24
N PRO A 41 -1.54 -6.97 -11.55
CA PRO A 41 -0.59 -7.80 -12.29
C PRO A 41 0.81 -7.26 -12.03
N VAL A 42 1.63 -8.04 -11.32
CA VAL A 42 2.85 -7.52 -10.69
C VAL A 42 3.77 -6.95 -11.75
N GLN A 43 3.86 -7.63 -12.89
CA GLN A 43 4.61 -7.13 -14.04
C GLN A 43 4.10 -5.78 -14.52
N ARG A 44 2.78 -5.56 -14.61
CA ARG A 44 2.23 -4.26 -15.02
C ARG A 44 2.63 -3.14 -14.06
N VAL A 45 2.62 -3.41 -12.75
CA VAL A 45 3.06 -2.40 -11.76
C VAL A 45 4.55 -2.16 -11.90
N LEU A 46 5.36 -3.22 -11.96
CA LEU A 46 6.81 -3.14 -12.15
C LEU A 46 7.19 -2.35 -13.42
N ASP A 47 6.49 -2.60 -14.53
CA ASP A 47 6.68 -1.87 -15.80
C ASP A 47 6.34 -0.38 -15.65
N LEU A 48 5.27 -0.05 -14.92
CA LEU A 48 4.82 1.33 -14.70
C LEU A 48 5.73 2.15 -13.77
N VAL A 49 6.53 1.47 -12.94
CA VAL A 49 7.44 2.07 -11.95
C VAL A 49 8.91 1.93 -12.31
N ALA A 50 9.23 1.28 -13.43
CA ALA A 50 10.61 1.07 -13.85
C ALA A 50 11.33 2.40 -14.09
N GLY A 51 12.26 2.74 -13.19
CA GLY A 51 13.06 3.98 -13.27
C GLY A 51 12.37 5.23 -12.72
N GLU A 52 11.18 5.09 -12.15
CA GLU A 52 10.40 6.16 -11.52
C GLU A 52 10.57 6.15 -10.00
N ASP A 53 10.49 7.33 -9.38
CA ASP A 53 10.41 7.44 -7.93
C ASP A 53 8.97 7.22 -7.47
N ILE A 54 8.77 6.27 -6.56
CA ILE A 54 7.45 5.84 -6.09
C ILE A 54 7.22 6.26 -4.66
N GLU A 55 6.00 6.69 -4.39
CA GLU A 55 5.50 6.96 -3.05
C GLU A 55 4.18 6.24 -2.79
N VAL A 56 3.86 6.12 -1.51
CA VAL A 56 2.63 5.54 -1.03
C VAL A 56 1.86 6.63 -0.30
N LEU A 57 0.66 6.91 -0.80
CA LEU A 57 -0.31 7.78 -0.17
C LEU A 57 -1.19 6.94 0.75
N ILE A 58 -1.25 7.31 2.03
CA ILE A 58 -2.04 6.64 3.06
C ILE A 58 -2.94 7.67 3.75
N THR A 59 -4.23 7.38 3.86
CA THR A 59 -5.19 8.23 4.57
C THR A 59 -6.40 7.44 5.06
N ALA A 60 -7.17 8.02 5.96
CA ALA A 60 -8.51 7.52 6.29
C ALA A 60 -9.47 7.73 5.10
N GLY A 61 -10.47 6.85 4.98
CA GLY A 61 -11.45 6.85 3.89
C GLY A 61 -12.28 8.12 3.80
N THR A 62 -12.38 8.85 4.92
CA THR A 62 -12.80 10.25 4.94
C THR A 62 -11.59 11.11 5.33
N PRO A 63 -10.93 11.76 4.36
CA PRO A 63 -9.76 12.59 4.65
C PRO A 63 -10.15 13.82 5.49
N SER A 64 -9.36 14.15 6.50
CA SER A 64 -9.57 15.29 7.40
C SER A 64 -8.24 15.84 7.89
N THR A 65 -8.20 17.07 8.40
CA THR A 65 -6.96 17.65 8.97
C THR A 65 -6.54 16.97 10.28
N ASP A 66 -7.48 16.38 11.01
CA ASP A 66 -7.24 15.69 12.28
C ASP A 66 -6.63 14.29 12.07
N ARG A 67 -6.63 13.80 10.82
CA ARG A 67 -6.03 12.52 10.41
C ARG A 67 -5.11 12.75 9.21
N PRO A 68 -3.79 12.72 9.41
CA PRO A 68 -2.84 13.18 8.41
C PRO A 68 -2.96 12.38 7.11
N VAL A 69 -2.84 13.06 5.97
CA VAL A 69 -2.54 12.40 4.71
C VAL A 69 -1.04 12.15 4.75
N GLU A 70 -0.63 10.88 4.64
CA GLU A 70 0.77 10.52 4.63
C GLU A 70 1.22 10.17 3.22
N ARG A 71 2.21 10.90 2.71
CA ARG A 71 3.02 10.46 1.57
C ARG A 71 4.35 9.92 2.07
N ILE A 72 4.64 8.66 1.72
CA ILE A 72 5.86 7.97 2.16
C ILE A 72 6.52 7.35 0.95
N ALA A 73 7.77 7.72 0.68
CA ALA A 73 8.54 7.11 -0.40
C ALA A 73 8.68 5.58 -0.20
N ALA A 74 8.66 4.86 -1.31
CA ALA A 74 9.00 3.45 -1.35
C ALA A 74 10.53 3.30 -1.23
N LYS A 75 10.97 2.56 -0.22
CA LYS A 75 12.36 2.17 -0.04
C LYS A 75 12.77 1.05 -0.98
N GLN A 76 11.88 0.07 -1.14
CA GLN A 76 12.14 -1.16 -1.88
C GLN A 76 10.82 -1.74 -2.40
N LEU A 77 10.89 -2.34 -3.58
CA LEU A 77 9.82 -3.15 -4.16
C LEU A 77 10.25 -4.60 -4.13
N SER A 78 9.33 -5.50 -3.86
CA SER A 78 9.60 -6.93 -3.78
C SER A 78 8.43 -7.70 -4.36
N GLU A 79 8.72 -8.70 -5.18
CA GLU A 79 7.69 -9.66 -5.55
C GLU A 79 7.33 -10.50 -4.33
N PHE A 80 6.04 -10.61 -4.06
CA PHE A 80 5.50 -11.48 -3.03
C PHE A 80 5.06 -12.79 -3.67
N HIS A 81 5.64 -13.91 -3.24
CA HIS A 81 5.38 -15.23 -3.81
C HIS A 81 4.53 -16.09 -2.86
N TRP A 82 3.43 -16.67 -3.35
CA TRP A 82 2.48 -17.44 -2.53
C TRP A 82 2.93 -18.90 -2.29
N ASN A 83 3.67 -19.50 -3.23
CA ASN A 83 4.08 -20.90 -3.18
C ASN A 83 5.48 -21.12 -3.79
N GLY A 84 6.35 -20.12 -3.71
CA GLY A 84 7.71 -20.14 -4.27
C GLY A 84 7.81 -20.09 -5.79
N ASN A 85 6.70 -20.31 -6.52
CA ASN A 85 6.70 -20.34 -8.00
C ASN A 85 5.64 -19.42 -8.64
N GLN A 86 4.66 -18.92 -7.87
CA GLN A 86 3.62 -18.01 -8.36
C GLN A 86 3.69 -16.69 -7.61
N VAL A 87 3.94 -15.62 -8.38
CA VAL A 87 3.86 -14.24 -7.89
C VAL A 87 2.41 -13.94 -7.49
N GLY A 88 2.22 -13.68 -6.21
CA GLY A 88 0.94 -13.37 -5.57
C GLY A 88 0.60 -11.88 -5.51
N GLY A 89 1.63 -11.03 -5.55
CA GLY A 89 1.48 -9.58 -5.44
C GLY A 89 2.81 -8.86 -5.38
N LEU A 90 2.77 -7.55 -5.17
CA LEU A 90 3.96 -6.72 -4.97
C LEU A 90 3.95 -6.19 -3.53
N ALA A 91 5.05 -6.40 -2.82
CA ALA A 91 5.36 -5.79 -1.56
C ALA A 91 6.09 -4.45 -1.78
N VAL A 92 5.60 -3.40 -1.16
CA VAL A 92 6.20 -2.07 -1.15
C VAL A 92 6.65 -1.77 0.28
N MET A 93 7.97 -1.73 0.47
CA MET A 93 8.59 -1.36 1.75
C MET A 93 8.68 0.16 1.82
N LEU A 94 8.21 0.75 2.91
CA LEU A 94 8.18 2.18 3.12
C LEU A 94 9.49 2.67 3.73
N GLU A 95 9.90 3.90 3.41
CA GLU A 95 11.10 4.51 4.02
C GLU A 95 10.96 4.83 5.50
N ARG A 96 9.72 4.97 5.99
CA ARG A 96 9.38 5.05 7.41
C ARG A 96 8.06 4.35 7.66
N ASP A 97 7.82 3.99 8.90
CA ASP A 97 6.52 3.48 9.32
C ASP A 97 5.44 4.56 9.14
N SER A 98 4.26 4.13 8.68
CA SER A 98 3.04 4.90 8.72
C SER A 98 2.55 5.04 10.16
N SER A 99 1.95 6.18 10.48
CA SER A 99 1.28 6.38 11.77
C SER A 99 -0.06 5.64 11.86
N TYR A 100 -0.61 5.22 10.72
CA TYR A 100 -1.81 4.41 10.67
C TYR A 100 -1.52 2.96 11.08
N PRO A 101 -2.35 2.35 11.95
CA PRO A 101 -2.16 0.96 12.31
C PRO A 101 -2.52 0.04 11.13
N PRO A 102 -1.72 -1.00 10.84
CA PRO A 102 -2.12 -2.03 9.88
C PRO A 102 -3.33 -2.78 10.43
N ARG A 103 -4.24 -3.23 9.54
CA ARG A 103 -5.40 -4.01 9.97
C ARG A 103 -5.06 -5.48 10.29
N ALA A 104 -4.00 -6.01 9.68
CA ALA A 104 -3.63 -7.42 9.78
C ALA A 104 -2.64 -7.71 10.93
N VAL A 105 -2.87 -7.18 12.14
CA VAL A 105 -1.88 -7.24 13.23
C VAL A 105 -1.62 -8.67 13.75
N LYS A 106 -2.53 -9.63 13.50
CA LYS A 106 -2.47 -10.97 14.12
C LYS A 106 -3.09 -12.09 13.27
N LEU A 107 -2.69 -12.26 12.03
CA LEU A 107 -3.13 -13.43 11.25
C LEU A 107 -1.99 -14.45 11.11
N GLU A 108 -2.26 -15.71 11.47
CA GLU A 108 -1.34 -16.81 11.24
C GLU A 108 -1.20 -17.11 9.73
N ALA A 109 0.02 -17.40 9.27
CA ALA A 109 0.33 -17.67 7.86
C ALA A 109 -0.58 -18.72 7.24
N GLY A 110 -0.80 -19.82 7.98
CA GLY A 110 -1.61 -20.94 7.52
C GLY A 110 -3.06 -20.55 7.25
N VAL A 111 -3.61 -19.60 8.02
CA VAL A 111 -4.99 -19.12 7.85
C VAL A 111 -5.12 -18.27 6.59
N LEU A 112 -4.17 -17.35 6.34
CA LEU A 112 -4.17 -16.56 5.11
C LEU A 112 -4.00 -17.46 3.89
N PHE A 113 -3.08 -18.43 3.99
CA PHE A 113 -2.82 -19.39 2.92
C PHE A 113 -4.04 -20.23 2.57
N ALA A 114 -4.74 -20.75 3.59
CA ALA A 114 -5.96 -21.51 3.38
C ALA A 114 -7.07 -20.65 2.73
N ALA A 115 -7.20 -19.39 3.15
CA ALA A 115 -8.19 -18.47 2.60
C ALA A 115 -7.89 -18.11 1.13
N VAL A 116 -6.64 -17.78 0.79
CA VAL A 116 -6.26 -17.45 -0.59
C VAL A 116 -6.36 -18.68 -1.50
N ARG A 117 -5.99 -19.87 -1.01
CA ARG A 117 -6.21 -21.12 -1.75
C ARG A 117 -7.69 -21.37 -2.01
N SER A 118 -8.55 -21.15 -1.02
CA SER A 118 -10.01 -21.25 -1.17
C SER A 118 -10.55 -20.22 -2.18
N ALA A 119 -9.93 -19.04 -2.24
CA ALA A 119 -10.21 -18.00 -3.22
C ALA A 119 -9.50 -18.21 -4.58
N LYS A 120 -8.99 -19.41 -4.86
CA LYS A 120 -8.32 -19.78 -6.13
C LYS A 120 -7.13 -18.87 -6.49
N GLY A 121 -6.38 -18.42 -5.49
CA GLY A 121 -5.22 -17.54 -5.67
C GLY A 121 -5.55 -16.05 -5.64
N ASP A 122 -6.82 -15.67 -5.43
CA ASP A 122 -7.19 -14.28 -5.18
C ASP A 122 -6.84 -13.85 -3.75
N VAL A 123 -5.81 -13.00 -3.62
CA VAL A 123 -5.27 -12.54 -2.34
C VAL A 123 -6.25 -11.63 -1.62
N TRP A 124 -6.86 -10.68 -2.31
CA TRP A 124 -7.89 -9.80 -1.77
C TRP A 124 -9.15 -10.57 -1.47
N GLY A 125 -9.59 -11.48 -2.33
CA GLY A 125 -10.70 -12.38 -2.02
C GLY A 125 -10.46 -13.19 -0.74
N GLY A 126 -9.26 -13.75 -0.57
CA GLY A 126 -8.87 -14.44 0.66
C GLY A 126 -8.82 -13.51 1.88
N ALA A 127 -8.20 -12.34 1.77
CA ALA A 127 -8.11 -11.37 2.86
C ALA A 127 -9.49 -10.81 3.28
N GLN A 128 -10.38 -10.56 2.30
CA GLN A 128 -11.77 -10.16 2.53
C GLN A 128 -12.55 -11.24 3.25
N SER A 129 -12.39 -12.51 2.85
CA SER A 129 -13.07 -13.64 3.51
C SER A 129 -12.69 -13.80 4.98
N LEU A 130 -11.49 -13.32 5.35
CA LEU A 130 -10.99 -13.31 6.73
C LEU A 130 -11.28 -12.00 7.48
N GLY A 131 -11.98 -11.05 6.85
CA GLY A 131 -12.29 -9.74 7.43
C GLY A 131 -11.06 -8.84 7.63
N LEU A 132 -9.93 -9.14 6.98
CA LEU A 132 -8.71 -8.34 7.10
C LEU A 132 -8.80 -7.01 6.36
N ILE A 133 -9.54 -7.00 5.25
CA ILE A 133 -9.85 -5.82 4.45
C ILE A 133 -11.32 -5.83 4.06
N SER A 134 -11.90 -4.65 3.88
CA SER A 134 -13.22 -4.50 3.27
C SER A 134 -13.13 -4.58 1.74
N ALA A 135 -14.26 -4.85 1.09
CA ALA A 135 -14.36 -4.86 -0.38
C ALA A 135 -13.85 -3.54 -0.99
N ARG A 136 -14.25 -2.41 -0.40
CA ARG A 136 -13.89 -1.07 -0.87
C ARG A 136 -12.41 -0.72 -0.71
N GLN A 137 -11.64 -1.39 0.17
CA GLN A 137 -10.18 -1.25 0.23
C GLN A 137 -9.45 -1.89 -0.94
N SER A 138 -10.09 -2.79 -1.68
CA SER A 138 -9.52 -3.40 -2.88
C SER A 138 -9.78 -2.60 -4.16
N GLU A 139 -10.65 -1.59 -4.09
CA GLU A 139 -11.06 -0.80 -5.23
C GLU A 139 -10.09 0.36 -5.51
N THR A 140 -10.06 0.81 -6.76
CA THR A 140 -9.36 2.04 -7.12
C THR A 140 -10.07 3.25 -6.47
N PRO A 141 -9.35 4.09 -5.69
CA PRO A 141 -9.95 5.28 -5.12
C PRO A 141 -10.51 6.21 -6.20
N SER A 142 -11.67 6.84 -5.94
CA SER A 142 -12.28 7.74 -6.92
C SER A 142 -11.50 9.04 -7.09
N VAL A 143 -11.68 9.71 -8.23
CA VAL A 143 -11.05 11.01 -8.50
C VAL A 143 -11.51 12.07 -7.48
N GLU A 144 -12.77 12.02 -7.05
CA GLU A 144 -13.34 12.91 -6.03
C GLU A 144 -12.65 12.73 -4.68
N LEU A 145 -12.37 11.48 -4.30
CA LEU A 145 -11.61 11.18 -3.09
C LEU A 145 -10.18 11.72 -3.21
N PHE A 146 -9.49 11.53 -4.33
CA PHE A 146 -8.17 12.11 -4.54
C PHE A 146 -8.17 13.65 -4.48
N ARG A 147 -9.20 14.32 -5.01
CA ARG A 147 -9.35 15.78 -4.89
C ARG A 147 -9.53 16.21 -3.43
N ALA A 148 -10.33 15.47 -2.66
CA ALA A 148 -10.52 15.74 -1.23
C ALA A 148 -9.20 15.56 -0.45
N ILE A 149 -8.44 14.52 -0.77
CA ILE A 149 -7.10 14.25 -0.21
C ILE A 149 -6.15 15.42 -0.50
N ALA A 150 -6.04 15.85 -1.76
CA ALA A 150 -5.15 16.95 -2.15
C ALA A 150 -5.49 18.26 -1.42
N LYS A 151 -6.78 18.54 -1.21
CA LYS A 151 -7.24 19.70 -0.44
C LYS A 151 -6.79 19.60 1.02
N VAL A 152 -7.05 18.47 1.65
CA VAL A 152 -6.68 18.23 3.05
C VAL A 152 -5.16 18.29 3.23
N GLU A 153 -4.39 17.69 2.33
CA GLU A 153 -2.92 17.70 2.35
C GLU A 153 -2.35 19.13 2.26
N LYS A 154 -2.99 20.01 1.48
CA LYS A 154 -2.61 21.43 1.40
C LYS A 154 -2.87 22.19 2.71
N ASP A 155 -3.97 21.86 3.38
CA ASP A 155 -4.43 22.54 4.60
C ASP A 155 -3.76 21.96 5.87
N GLN A 156 -3.15 20.78 5.79
CA GLN A 156 -2.40 20.18 6.88
C GLN A 156 -1.07 20.94 7.12
N PRO A 157 -0.69 21.18 8.39
CA PRO A 157 0.63 21.71 8.70
C PRO A 157 1.68 20.77 8.10
N ARG A 158 2.50 21.26 7.17
CA ARG A 158 3.60 20.47 6.61
C ARG A 158 4.47 20.02 7.78
N LEU A 159 4.41 18.74 8.13
CA LEU A 159 5.52 18.08 8.79
C LEU A 159 6.71 18.32 7.86
N SER A 160 7.62 19.16 8.32
CA SER A 160 8.68 19.80 7.54
C SER A 160 9.16 18.93 6.39
N THR A 161 8.95 19.45 5.18
CA THR A 161 9.44 19.02 3.85
C THR A 161 10.98 19.01 3.77
N ALA A 162 11.66 18.49 4.78
CA ALA A 162 13.11 18.34 4.84
C ALA A 162 13.62 17.06 4.15
N ILE A 163 12.72 16.25 3.58
CA ILE A 163 13.06 14.93 3.02
C ILE A 163 12.97 14.91 1.48
N LEU A 164 12.25 15.86 0.85
CA LEU A 164 12.04 15.87 -0.60
C LEU A 164 13.21 16.39 -1.44
N GLN A 165 14.25 17.01 -0.84
CA GLN A 165 15.30 17.68 -1.62
C GLN A 165 16.64 16.95 -1.69
N GLN A 166 16.83 15.85 -0.96
CA GLN A 166 18.09 15.11 -0.99
C GLN A 166 17.84 13.62 -0.79
N ARG A 167 17.38 12.92 -1.83
CA ARG A 167 17.49 11.47 -1.86
C ARG A 167 18.27 11.01 -3.08
N PRO A 168 19.37 10.27 -2.90
CA PRO A 168 19.93 9.51 -4.01
C PRO A 168 18.86 8.54 -4.50
N LYS A 169 18.68 8.45 -5.82
CA LYS A 169 17.79 7.48 -6.47
C LYS A 169 17.94 6.11 -5.81
N PRO A 170 16.92 5.57 -5.11
CA PRO A 170 16.91 4.14 -4.87
C PRO A 170 16.80 3.50 -6.25
N LYS A 171 17.83 2.77 -6.68
CA LYS A 171 17.60 1.75 -7.70
C LYS A 171 16.69 0.74 -7.01
N SER A 172 15.40 0.76 -7.35
CA SER A 172 14.42 -0.21 -6.88
C SER A 172 14.87 -1.60 -7.34
N GLU A 173 15.73 -2.24 -6.55
CA GLU A 173 16.14 -3.61 -6.78
C GLU A 173 15.03 -4.51 -6.26
N VAL A 174 14.46 -5.31 -7.17
CA VAL A 174 13.36 -6.21 -6.83
C VAL A 174 13.97 -7.48 -6.27
N THR A 175 13.85 -7.66 -4.96
CA THR A 175 14.24 -8.91 -4.29
C THR A 175 12.99 -9.73 -4.02
N PRO A 176 12.91 -11.02 -4.38
CA PRO A 176 11.76 -11.86 -4.03
C PRO A 176 11.64 -11.96 -2.50
N LEU A 177 10.43 -11.79 -1.98
CA LEU A 177 10.10 -12.10 -0.59
C LEU A 177 9.20 -13.34 -0.53
N SER A 178 9.51 -14.22 0.41
CA SER A 178 8.66 -15.37 0.75
C SER A 178 7.56 -14.93 1.72
N ILE A 179 6.40 -15.60 1.66
CA ILE A 179 5.38 -15.49 2.72
C ILE A 179 5.94 -15.81 4.12
N CYS A 180 7.02 -16.59 4.20
CA CYS A 180 7.69 -16.91 5.46
C CYS A 180 8.45 -15.74 6.07
N GLU A 181 8.87 -14.76 5.27
CA GLU A 181 9.50 -13.52 5.76
C GLU A 181 8.45 -12.50 6.21
N TRP A 182 7.19 -12.78 5.88
CA TRP A 182 6.00 -12.00 6.21
C TRP A 182 5.40 -12.38 7.56
N VAL A 183 5.47 -13.66 7.90
CA VAL A 183 4.87 -14.20 9.12
C VAL A 183 5.98 -14.69 10.04
N PRO A 184 6.10 -14.15 11.27
CA PRO A 184 7.22 -14.45 12.16
C PRO A 184 7.31 -15.92 12.64
N TRP A 185 6.45 -16.83 12.14
CA TRP A 185 6.27 -18.20 12.63
C TRP A 185 6.07 -19.23 11.50
N CYS A 186 6.70 -19.00 10.35
CA CYS A 186 6.75 -20.00 9.29
C CYS A 186 7.78 -21.10 9.54
#